data_AF-A0AAU7L7S7-F1
#
_entry.id   AF-A0AAU7L7S7-F1
#
_cell.length_a   1.000
_cell.length_b   1.000
_cell.length_c   1.000
_cell.angle_alpha   90.00
_cell.angle_beta   90.00
_cell.angle_gamma   90.00
#
_symmetry.space_group_name_H-M   'P 1'
#
loop_
_entity.id
_entity.type
_entity.pdbx_description
1 polymer ?
#
loop_
_entity_poly.entity_id
_entity_poly.type
_entity_poly.pdbx_seq_one_letter_code
_entity_poly.pdbx_strand_id
1 'polypeptide(L)' 'MTEYVVIVALVAVAAIAVYQYLGQVVRSQTAAMARELAGEDGSAQSRAAQAAVRKAAGQTGARSLKSFTGNAVVEP' A
#
# COMPACT_ATOMS: atom_id res chain seq x y z
N MET A 1 -20.62 18.78 -42.88
CA MET A 1 -19.32 19.47 -42.72
C MET A 1 -19.19 20.13 -41.35
N THR A 2 -20.16 20.95 -40.91
CA THR A 2 -20.13 21.67 -39.61
C THR A 2 -20.26 20.77 -38.37
N GLU A 3 -21.03 19.68 -38.42
CA GLU A 3 -21.16 18.71 -37.32
C GLU A 3 -19.82 18.08 -36.91
N TYR A 4 -18.97 17.73 -37.89
CA TYR A 4 -17.62 17.21 -37.64
C TYR A 4 -16.73 18.24 -36.94
N VAL A 5 -16.87 19.53 -37.27
CA VAL A 5 -16.12 20.62 -36.63
C VAL A 5 -16.51 20.74 -35.15
N VAL A 6 -17.80 20.60 -34.85
CA VAL A 6 -18.29 20.62 -33.46
C VAL A 6 -17.75 19.44 -32.67
N ILE A 7 -17.76 18.23 -33.24
CA ILE A 7 -17.20 17.03 -32.59
C ILE A 7 -15.70 17.20 -32.30
N VAL A 8 -14.93 17.70 -33.27
CA VAL A 8 -13.49 17.94 -33.10
C VAL A 8 -13.22 18.99 -32.02
N ALA A 9 -14.03 20.06 -31.95
CA ALA A 9 -13.90 21.07 -30.90
C ALA A 9 -14.11 20.47 -29.50
N LEU A 10 -15.10 19.59 -29.33
CA LEU A 10 -15.37 18.92 -28.05
C LEU A 10 -14.22 17.97 -27.65
N VAL A 11 -13.67 17.21 -28.59
CA VAL A 11 -12.50 16.34 -28.35
C VAL A 11 -11.28 17.16 -27.96
N ALA A 12 -11.05 18.31 -28.59
CA ALA A 12 -9.92 19.18 -28.27
C ALA A 12 -10.00 19.72 -26.83
N VAL A 13 -11.19 20.12 -26.37
CA VAL A 13 -11.38 20.56 -24.98
C VAL A 13 -11.18 19.41 -23.99
N ALA A 14 -11.72 18.23 -24.29
CA ALA A 14 -11.53 17.04 -23.45
C ALA A 14 -10.05 16.63 -23.36
N ALA A 15 -9.30 16.76 -24.45
CA ALA A 15 -7.88 16.41 -24.48
C ALA A 15 -7.04 17.25 -23.49
N ILE A 16 -7.36 18.53 -23.31
CA ILE A 16 -6.67 19.40 -22.32
C ILE A 16 -6.78 18.79 -20.91
N ALA A 17 -7.96 18.34 -20.51
CA ALA A 17 -8.16 17.71 -19.20
C ALA A 17 -7.40 16.38 -19.09
N VAL A 18 -7.45 15.55 -20.13
CA VAL A 18 -6.74 14.26 -20.16
C VAL A 18 -5.23 14.44 -20.02
N TYR A 19 -4.63 15.43 -20.67
CA TYR A 19 -3.19 15.69 -20.54
C TYR A 19 -2.79 16.14 -19.14
N GLN A 20 -3.64 16.91 -18.44
CA GLN A 20 -3.37 17.28 -17.05
C GLN A 20 -3.44 16.06 -16.13
N TYR A 21 -4.48 15.23 -16.25
CA TYR A 21 -4.61 14.02 -15.45
C TYR A 21 -3.50 13.00 -15.74
N LEU A 22 -3.18 12.78 -17.02
CA LEU A 22 -2.08 11.89 -17.41
C LEU A 22 -0.75 12.38 -16.85
N GLY A 23 -0.46 13.68 -16.91
CA GLY A 23 0.75 14.27 -16.34
C GLY A 23 0.85 14.09 -14.83
N GLN A 24 -0.27 14.20 -14.10
CA GLN A 24 -0.34 13.91 -12.67
C GLN A 24 -0.08 12.42 -12.38
N VAL A 25 -0.73 11.51 -13.12
CA VAL A 25 -0.60 10.05 -12.95
C VAL A 25 0.81 9.56 -13.27
N VAL A 26 1.41 10.00 -14.38
CA VAL A 26 2.78 9.63 -14.73
C VAL A 26 3.73 10.13 -13.66
N ARG A 27 3.62 11.40 -13.23
CA ARG A 27 4.47 11.95 -12.15
C ARG A 27 4.31 11.20 -10.83
N SER A 28 3.08 10.85 -10.44
CA SER A 28 2.83 10.11 -9.20
C SER A 28 3.36 8.68 -9.27
N GLN A 29 3.21 8.01 -10.42
CA GLN A 29 3.76 6.67 -10.64
C GLN A 29 5.28 6.70 -10.72
N THR A 30 5.88 7.67 -11.43
CA THR A 30 7.34 7.85 -11.46
C THR A 30 7.88 8.19 -10.08
N ALA A 31 7.17 8.98 -9.27
CA ALA A 31 7.57 9.24 -7.88
C ALA A 31 7.46 7.99 -7.00
N ALA A 32 6.42 7.16 -7.18
CA ALA A 32 6.29 5.88 -6.47
C ALA A 32 7.42 4.91 -6.88
N MET A 33 7.65 4.74 -8.19
CA MET A 33 8.73 3.92 -8.73
C MET A 33 10.11 4.46 -8.33
N ALA A 34 10.31 5.77 -8.28
CA ALA A 34 11.56 6.38 -7.83
C ALA A 34 11.77 6.22 -6.32
N ARG A 35 10.72 6.24 -5.50
CA ARG A 35 10.80 5.93 -4.06
C ARG A 35 11.10 4.46 -3.83
N GLU A 36 10.48 3.58 -4.60
CA GLU A 36 10.73 2.15 -4.58
C GLU A 36 12.17 1.83 -5.05
N LEU A 37 12.64 2.48 -6.11
CA LEU A 37 13.99 2.34 -6.64
C LEU A 37 15.07 3.02 -5.77
N ALA A 38 14.75 4.15 -5.13
CA ALA A 38 15.62 4.82 -4.15
C ALA A 38 15.67 4.08 -2.80
N GLY A 39 14.91 3.00 -2.64
CA GLY A 39 14.93 2.14 -1.45
C GLY A 39 14.15 2.68 -0.25
N GLU A 40 13.26 3.65 -0.44
CA GLU A 40 12.51 4.32 0.64
C GLU A 40 11.36 3.47 1.22
N ASP A 41 10.99 2.32 0.65
CA ASP A 41 9.80 1.57 1.13
C ASP A 41 10.03 0.08 1.42
N GLY A 42 11.24 -0.29 1.83
CA GLY A 42 11.53 -1.62 2.38
C GLY A 42 12.04 -1.58 3.83
N SER A 43 12.84 -0.57 4.17
CA SER A 43 13.57 -0.55 5.45
C SER A 43 12.71 -0.12 6.63
N ALA A 44 11.78 0.85 6.45
CA ALA A 44 10.85 1.25 7.49
C ALA A 44 9.84 0.14 7.78
N GLN A 45 9.29 -0.46 6.72
CA GLN A 45 8.36 -1.58 6.80
C GLN A 45 9.03 -2.86 7.32
N SER A 46 10.27 -3.14 6.92
CA SER A 46 11.08 -4.25 7.46
C SER A 46 11.46 -4.02 8.92
N ARG A 47 11.78 -2.79 9.34
CA ARG A 47 12.02 -2.45 10.76
C ARG A 47 10.74 -2.60 11.59
N ALA A 48 9.60 -2.15 11.07
CA ALA A 48 8.30 -2.31 11.71
C ALA A 48 7.91 -3.80 11.80
N ALA A 49 8.14 -4.58 10.74
CA ALA A 49 7.91 -6.02 10.72
C ALA A 49 8.84 -6.75 11.69
N GLN A 50 10.12 -6.40 11.76
CA GLN A 50 11.06 -6.96 12.74
C GLN A 50 10.65 -6.61 14.18
N ALA A 51 10.17 -5.40 14.44
CA ALA A 51 9.65 -5.00 15.75
C ALA A 51 8.39 -5.78 16.14
N ALA A 52 7.46 -5.97 15.19
CA ALA A 52 6.26 -6.78 15.38
C ALA A 52 6.58 -8.26 15.63
N VAL A 53 7.53 -8.83 14.87
CA VAL A 53 8.01 -10.21 15.05
C VAL A 53 8.67 -10.38 16.42
N ARG A 54 9.51 -9.43 16.87
CA ARG A 54 10.12 -9.47 18.21
C ARG A 54 9.07 -9.41 19.32
N LYS A 55 8.05 -8.55 19.15
CA LYS A 55 6.93 -8.45 20.09
C LYS A 55 6.11 -9.75 20.13
N ALA A 56 5.82 -10.34 18.96
CA ALA A 56 5.12 -11.61 18.85
C ALA A 56 5.94 -12.76 19.46
N ALA A 57 7.24 -12.86 19.16
CA ALA A 57 8.12 -13.88 19.73
C ALA A 57 8.19 -13.81 21.26
N GLY A 58 8.23 -12.60 21.84
CA GLY A 58 8.15 -12.39 23.29
C GLY A 58 6.81 -12.82 23.90
N GLN A 59 5.70 -12.63 23.16
CA GLN A 59 4.37 -13.09 23.58
C GLN A 59 4.19 -14.61 23.42
N THR A 60 4.80 -15.22 22.40
CA THR A 60 4.79 -16.69 22.20
C THR A 60 5.52 -17.42 23.31
N GLY A 61 6.62 -16.86 23.85
CA GLY A 61 7.27 -17.39 25.04
C GLY A 61 6.40 -17.30 26.31
N ALA A 62 5.57 -16.26 26.41
CA ALA A 62 4.66 -16.05 27.55
C ALA A 62 3.33 -16.82 27.46
N ARG A 63 2.95 -17.31 26.28
CA ARG A 63 1.67 -18.01 26.00
C ARG A 63 1.86 -19.26 25.15
N SER A 64 2.83 -20.10 25.51
CA SER A 64 2.95 -21.42 24.89
C SER A 64 1.70 -22.26 25.19
N LEU A 65 1.45 -23.31 24.39
CA LEU A 65 0.32 -24.24 24.53
C LEU A 65 0.14 -24.78 25.97
N LYS A 66 1.20 -24.76 26.78
CA LYS A 66 1.21 -25.06 28.22
C LYS A 66 0.30 -24.14 29.05
N SER A 67 0.11 -22.89 28.66
CA SER A 67 -0.82 -21.94 29.32
C SER A 67 -2.29 -22.29 29.09
N PHE A 68 -2.60 -23.05 28.03
CA PHE A 68 -3.98 -23.45 27.72
C PHE A 68 -4.26 -24.91 28.08
N THR A 69 -3.24 -25.77 28.16
CA THR A 69 -3.41 -27.17 28.59
C THR A 69 -3.41 -27.33 30.11
N GLY A 70 -3.03 -26.30 30.89
CA GLY A 70 -3.02 -26.32 32.35
C GLY A 70 -4.31 -25.88 33.05
N ASN A 71 -5.34 -25.44 32.31
CA ASN A 71 -6.61 -24.95 32.90
C ASN A 71 -7.80 -25.92 32.67
N ALA A 72 -7.53 -27.17 32.32
CA ALA A 72 -8.56 -28.20 32.10
C ALA A 72 -8.64 -29.24 33.23
N VAL A 73 -7.86 -29.09 34.31
CA VAL A 73 -7.91 -30.03 35.45
C VAL A 73 -7.63 -29.30 36.77
N VAL A 74 -8.61 -28.55 37.24
CA VAL A 74 -8.74 -28.13 38.65
C VAL A 74 -10.24 -28.18 38.95
N GLU A 75 -10.75 -29.38 39.26
CA GLU A 75 -11.12 -29.88 40.60
C GLU A 75 -12.66 -29.92 40.70
N PRO A 76 -13.27 -30.60 41.68
CA PRO A 76 -12.99 -31.88 42.33
C PRO A 76 -14.08 -32.95 42.07
#